data_AF-A0A7J5D2K5-F1
#
_entry.id   AF-A0A7J5D2K5-F1
#
_cell.length_a   1.000
_cell.length_b   1.000
_cell.length_c   1.000
_cell.angle_alpha   90.00
_cell.angle_beta   90.00
_cell.angle_gamma   90.00
#
_symmetry.space_group_name_H-M   'P 1'
#
loop_
_entity.id
_entity.type
_entity.pdbx_description
1 polymer ?
#
loop_
_entity_poly.entity_id
_entity_poly.type
_entity_poly.pdbx_seq_one_letter_code
_entity_poly.pdbx_strand_id
1 'polypeptide(L)'
;MTTYRRNPHLSPEELAARALDGPDGTWVLEEVLHLFACRQCHEQLTEFERAMTAGRDADISELFPSPPPRVWEAIRAEIRAERAARAPENIGLRRWRPDSSTAHRA
;
A
#
# COMPACT_ATOMS: atom_id res chain seq x y z
N MET A 1 -4.33 1.63 -33.75
CA MET A 1 -5.74 2.07 -33.87
C MET A 1 -6.34 2.02 -32.48
N THR A 2 -6.32 3.15 -31.77
CA THR A 2 -6.73 3.25 -30.36
C THR A 2 -8.26 3.30 -30.32
N THR A 3 -8.90 2.17 -30.04
CA THR A 3 -10.36 2.11 -29.94
C THR A 3 -10.80 2.82 -28.67
N TYR A 4 -11.39 4.00 -28.86
CA TYR A 4 -12.10 4.78 -27.84
C TYR A 4 -13.30 3.96 -27.35
N ARG A 5 -13.12 3.16 -26.30
CA ARG A 5 -14.23 2.51 -25.62
C ARG A 5 -15.02 3.64 -24.95
N ARG A 6 -16.30 3.80 -25.31
CA ARG A 6 -17.25 4.48 -24.42
C ARG A 6 -17.15 3.70 -23.12
N ASN A 7 -16.48 4.22 -22.08
CA ASN A 7 -16.25 3.46 -20.87
C ASN A 7 -17.61 3.19 -20.22
N PRO A 8 -18.13 1.94 -20.26
CA PRO A 8 -19.33 1.63 -19.50
C PRO A 8 -19.03 1.87 -18.02
N HIS A 9 -20.07 2.16 -17.23
CA HIS A 9 -19.92 2.23 -15.78
C HIS A 9 -19.25 0.95 -15.26
N LEU A 10 -18.39 1.11 -14.25
CA LEU A 10 -17.87 -0.03 -13.50
C LEU A 10 -19.05 -0.77 -12.86
N SER A 11 -18.97 -2.10 -12.84
CA SER A 11 -19.99 -2.90 -12.20
C SER A 11 -19.98 -2.64 -10.68
N PRO A 12 -21.11 -2.82 -10.00
CA PRO A 12 -21.15 -2.72 -8.53
C PRO A 12 -20.13 -3.65 -7.85
N GLU A 13 -19.92 -4.85 -8.39
CA GLU A 13 -18.95 -5.82 -7.88
C GLU A 13 -17.50 -5.34 -8.05
N GLU A 14 -17.17 -4.72 -9.18
CA GLU A 14 -15.86 -4.10 -9.42
C GLU A 14 -15.62 -2.96 -8.43
N LEU A 15 -16.60 -2.07 -8.24
CA LEU A 15 -16.52 -0.97 -7.27
C LEU A 15 -16.39 -1.49 -5.83
N ALA A 16 -17.12 -2.54 -5.46
CA ALA A 16 -17.04 -3.16 -4.13
C ALA A 16 -15.66 -3.80 -3.88
N ALA A 17 -15.10 -4.50 -4.87
CA ALA A 17 -13.75 -5.07 -4.78
C ALA A 17 -12.72 -3.97 -4.51
N ARG A 18 -12.84 -2.82 -5.18
CA ARG A 18 -11.93 -1.69 -4.96
C ARG A 18 -12.09 -1.03 -3.60
N ALA A 19 -13.32 -0.90 -3.11
CA ALA A 19 -13.56 -0.43 -1.74
C ALA A 19 -12.95 -1.38 -0.69
N LEU A 20 -12.93 -2.69 -0.97
CA LEU A 20 -12.29 -3.70 -0.11
C LEU A 20 -10.76 -3.57 -0.11
N ASP A 21 -10.16 -3.43 -1.30
CA ASP A 21 -8.71 -3.24 -1.47
C ASP A 21 -8.21 -1.97 -0.76
N GLY A 22 -9.05 -0.94 -0.66
CA GLY A 22 -8.74 0.30 0.05
C GLY A 22 -7.66 1.12 -0.66
N PRO A 23 -6.94 1.99 0.07
CA PRO A 23 -5.99 2.94 -0.53
C PRO A 23 -4.76 2.28 -1.16
N ASP A 24 -4.44 1.05 -0.75
CA ASP A 24 -3.31 0.28 -1.27
C ASP A 24 -3.67 -0.52 -2.54
N GLY A 25 -4.94 -0.50 -2.93
CA GLY A 25 -5.42 -1.15 -4.15
C GLY A 25 -4.81 -0.54 -5.41
N THR A 26 -4.45 -1.39 -6.38
CA THR A 26 -3.93 -0.93 -7.67
C THR A 26 -5.06 -0.53 -8.60
N TRP A 27 -5.01 0.70 -9.12
CA TRP A 27 -5.95 1.22 -10.11
C TRP A 27 -5.30 1.33 -11.48
N VAL A 28 -6.05 0.97 -12.53
CA VAL A 28 -5.62 1.25 -13.89
C VAL A 28 -6.02 2.69 -14.25
N LEU A 29 -5.17 3.40 -15.01
CA LEU A 29 -5.38 4.82 -15.31
C LEU A 29 -6.77 5.14 -15.89
N GLU A 30 -7.30 4.27 -16.75
CA GLU A 30 -8.62 4.46 -17.37
C GLU A 30 -9.76 4.47 -16.35
N GLU A 31 -9.65 3.70 -15.28
CA GLU A 31 -10.65 3.62 -14.20
C GLU A 31 -10.59 4.86 -13.33
N VAL A 32 -9.38 5.35 -13.02
CA VAL A 32 -9.18 6.62 -12.30
C VAL A 32 -9.79 7.78 -13.08
N LEU A 33 -9.50 7.84 -14.39
CA LEU A 33 -10.08 8.86 -15.26
C LEU A 33 -11.60 8.74 -15.35
N HIS A 34 -12.14 7.51 -15.37
CA HIS A 34 -13.58 7.29 -15.35
C HIS A 34 -14.21 7.76 -14.04
N LEU A 35 -13.66 7.39 -12.88
CA LEU A 35 -14.18 7.81 -11.57
C LEU A 35 -14.13 9.33 -11.39
N PHE A 36 -13.10 9.98 -11.94
CA PHE A 36 -13.03 11.44 -11.95
C PHE A 36 -14.13 12.07 -12.81
N ALA A 37 -14.47 11.46 -13.95
CA ALA A 37 -15.46 11.97 -14.89
C ALA A 37 -16.91 11.56 -14.57
N CYS A 38 -17.11 10.45 -13.86
CA CYS A 38 -18.40 9.81 -13.65
C CYS A 38 -18.86 9.92 -12.20
N ARG A 39 -19.74 10.91 -11.94
CA ARG A 39 -20.32 11.14 -10.61
C ARG A 39 -21.00 9.91 -10.02
N GLN A 40 -21.73 9.13 -10.84
CA GLN A 40 -22.45 7.94 -10.36
C GLN A 40 -21.51 6.87 -9.81
N CYS A 41 -20.44 6.53 -10.55
CA CYS A 41 -19.48 5.53 -10.09
C CYS A 41 -18.70 6.03 -8.86
N HIS A 42 -18.37 7.33 -8.82
CA HIS A 42 -17.73 7.95 -7.66
C HIS A 42 -18.61 7.86 -6.40
N GLU A 43 -19.90 8.22 -6.52
CA GLU A 43 -20.86 8.17 -5.42
C GLU A 43 -21.03 6.74 -4.90
N GLN A 44 -21.19 5.77 -5.81
CA GLN A 44 -21.33 4.37 -5.43
C GLN A 44 -20.07 3.80 -4.76
N LEU A 45 -18.88 4.17 -5.24
CA LEU A 45 -17.62 3.82 -4.58
C LEU A 45 -17.56 4.40 -3.16
N THR A 46 -17.91 5.68 -3.01
CA THR A 46 -17.93 6.37 -1.72
C THR A 46 -18.89 5.69 -0.73
N GLU A 47 -20.05 5.20 -1.20
CA GLU A 47 -20.99 4.45 -0.37
C GLU A 47 -20.40 3.12 0.12
N PHE A 48 -19.73 2.38 -0.75
CA PHE A 48 -19.03 1.16 -0.36
C PHE A 48 -17.89 1.42 0.61
N GLU A 49 -17.08 2.46 0.39
CA GLU A 49 -16.02 2.86 1.32
C GLU A 49 -16.57 3.20 2.71
N ARG A 50 -17.70 3.91 2.79
CA ARG A 50 -18.38 4.20 4.07
C ARG A 50 -18.84 2.93 4.78
N ALA A 51 -19.44 1.99 4.04
CA ALA A 51 -19.85 0.70 4.59
C ALA A 51 -18.65 -0.08 5.13
N MET A 52 -17.52 -0.05 4.41
CA MET A 52 -16.28 -0.69 4.84
C MET A 52 -15.69 -0.03 6.09
N THR A 53 -15.69 1.29 6.19
CA THR A 53 -15.26 2.00 7.41
C THR A 53 -16.15 1.61 8.60
N ALA A 54 -17.48 1.65 8.43
CA ALA A 54 -18.41 1.25 9.49
C ALA A 54 -18.19 -0.21 9.94
N GLY A 55 -17.91 -1.12 9.02
CA GLY A 55 -17.59 -2.51 9.34
C GLY A 55 -16.25 -2.69 10.08
N ARG A 56 -15.23 -1.89 9.75
CA ARG A 56 -13.91 -1.92 10.42
C ARG A 56 -13.95 -1.31 11.82
N ASP A 57 -14.75 -0.29 12.02
CA ASP A 57 -14.89 0.41 13.31
C ASP A 57 -15.86 -0.30 14.26
N ALA A 58 -16.62 -1.29 13.79
CA ALA A 58 -17.51 -2.08 14.63
C ALA A 58 -16.71 -2.88 15.67
N ASP A 59 -17.03 -2.68 16.95
CA ASP A 59 -16.49 -3.51 18.03
C ASP A 59 -17.12 -4.91 17.96
N ILE A 60 -16.36 -5.83 17.39
CA ILE A 60 -16.73 -7.24 17.22
C ILE A 60 -15.98 -8.14 18.21
N SER A 61 -15.40 -7.57 19.27
CA SER A 61 -14.58 -8.31 20.25
C SER A 61 -15.37 -9.40 20.98
N GLU A 62 -16.69 -9.24 21.10
CA GLU A 62 -17.58 -10.26 21.66
C GLU A 62 -17.86 -11.40 20.66
N LEU A 63 -17.70 -11.17 19.36
CA LEU A 63 -17.97 -12.13 18.29
C LEU A 63 -16.73 -12.96 17.91
N PHE A 64 -15.53 -12.44 18.17
CA PHE A 64 -14.28 -13.11 17.83
C PHE A 64 -13.36 -13.22 19.04
N PRO A 65 -12.93 -14.43 19.44
CA PRO A 65 -11.97 -14.59 20.52
C PRO A 65 -10.64 -13.96 20.13
N SER A 66 -9.96 -13.35 21.11
CA SER A 66 -8.63 -12.77 20.90
C SER A 66 -7.65 -13.82 20.33
N PRO A 67 -6.82 -13.48 19.33
CA PRO A 67 -5.84 -14.42 18.80
C PRO A 67 -4.90 -14.94 19.89
N PRO A 68 -4.51 -16.22 19.87
CA PRO A 68 -3.58 -16.77 20.85
C PRO A 68 -2.23 -16.04 20.88
N PRO A 69 -1.53 -15.94 22.02
CA PRO A 69 -0.28 -15.17 22.15
C PRO A 69 0.79 -15.49 21.12
N ARG A 70 0.93 -16.79 20.75
CA ARG A 70 1.86 -17.28 19.74
C ARG A 70 1.71 -16.60 18.37
N VAL A 71 0.50 -16.19 17.99
CA VAL A 71 0.23 -15.51 16.71
C VAL A 71 0.89 -14.14 16.72
N TRP A 72 0.71 -13.40 17.81
CA TRP A 72 1.33 -12.09 17.98
C TRP A 72 2.85 -12.17 18.09
N GLU A 73 3.39 -13.22 18.72
CA GLU A 73 4.83 -13.47 18.78
C GLU A 73 5.41 -13.71 17.38
N ALA A 74 4.75 -14.53 16.56
CA ALA A 74 5.15 -14.79 15.19
C ALA A 74 5.13 -13.52 14.32
N ILE A 75 4.04 -12.74 14.35
CA ILE A 75 3.93 -11.47 13.62
C ILE A 75 5.06 -10.50 14.00
N ARG A 76 5.34 -10.37 15.31
CA ARG A 76 6.45 -9.51 15.77
C ARG A 76 7.81 -10.01 15.31
N ALA A 77 8.03 -11.32 15.23
CA ALA A 77 9.27 -11.89 14.73
C ALA A 77 9.45 -11.60 13.23
N GLU A 78 8.37 -11.75 12.44
CA GLU A 78 8.36 -11.48 11.00
C GLU A 78 8.65 -10.00 10.70
N ILE A 79 7.96 -9.06 11.36
CA ILE A 79 8.22 -7.61 11.20
C ILE A 79 9.68 -7.26 11.53
N ARG A 80 10.27 -7.89 12.56
CA ARG A 80 11.70 -7.68 12.89
C ARG A 80 12.62 -8.20 11.80
N ALA A 81 12.32 -9.38 11.25
CA ALA A 81 13.10 -9.97 10.17
C ALA A 81 13.05 -9.12 8.90
N GLU A 82 11.87 -8.64 8.50
CA GLU A 82 11.72 -7.73 7.35
C GLU A 82 12.49 -6.42 7.53
N ARG A 83 12.44 -5.82 8.72
CA ARG A 83 13.21 -4.62 9.04
C ARG A 83 14.71 -4.86 8.99
N ALA A 84 15.18 -6.00 9.49
CA ALA A 84 16.58 -6.38 9.41
C ALA A 84 17.04 -6.59 7.96
N ALA A 85 16.19 -7.18 7.11
CA ALA A 85 16.47 -7.38 5.69
C ALA A 85 16.48 -6.08 4.86
N ARG A 86 15.65 -5.09 5.25
CA ARG A 86 15.61 -3.76 4.60
C ARG A 86 16.64 -2.78 5.13
N ALA A 87 17.31 -3.08 6.25
CA ALA A 87 18.38 -2.23 6.75
C ALA A 87 19.46 -2.14 5.66
N PRO A 88 19.90 -0.93 5.27
CA PRO A 88 20.96 -0.81 4.28
C PRO A 88 22.14 -1.62 4.78
N GLU A 89 22.57 -2.59 3.96
CA GLU A 89 23.86 -3.24 4.14
C GLU A 89 24.86 -2.12 4.35
N ASN A 90 25.61 -2.17 5.44
CA ASN A 90 26.62 -1.18 5.78
C ASN A 90 27.68 -1.28 4.66
N ILE A 91 27.44 -0.62 3.51
CA ILE A 91 28.36 -0.53 2.38
C ILE A 91 29.56 0.15 2.99
N GLY A 92 30.59 -0.66 3.22
CA GLY A 92 31.63 -0.37 4.19
C GLY A 92 32.10 1.07 4.10
N LEU A 93 32.14 1.73 5.26
CA LEU A 93 33.11 2.76 5.54
C LEU A 93 34.52 2.17 5.34
N ARG A 94 34.91 1.92 4.08
CA ARG A 94 36.31 1.96 3.67
C ARG A 94 36.69 3.41 3.87
N ARG A 95 37.26 3.66 5.06
CA ARG A 95 37.96 4.88 5.45
C ARG A 95 38.70 5.43 4.23
N TRP A 96 38.12 6.44 3.60
CA TRP A 96 38.79 7.23 2.58
C TRP A 96 40.03 7.83 3.24
N ARG A 97 41.21 7.42 2.77
CA ARG A 97 42.51 7.97 3.19
C ARG A 97 42.94 8.89 2.05
N PRO A 98 42.93 10.23 2.21
CA PRO A 98 43.52 11.09 1.20
C PRO A 98 45.02 10.80 1.13
N ASP A 99 45.49 10.55 -0.08
CA ASP A 99 46.91 10.33 -0.35
C ASP A 99 47.66 11.65 -0.10
N SER A 100 48.56 11.64 0.89
CA SER A 100 49.41 12.78 1.24
C SER A 100 50.60 12.83 0.29
N SER A 101 50.34 13.11 -0.99
CA SER A 101 51.40 13.29 -2.00
C SER A 101 51.11 14.47 -2.93
N THR A 102 51.06 15.67 -2.34
CA THR A 102 51.39 16.91 -3.05
C THR A 102 52.11 17.87 -2.11
N ALA A 103 53.31 17.47 -1.71
CA ALA A 103 54.28 18.38 -1.15
C ALA A 103 55.68 17.85 -1.46
N HIS A 104 56.16 18.08 -2.69
CA HIS A 104 57.58 18.39 -2.86
C HIS A 104 57.93 19.03 -4.21
N ARG A 105 58.76 20.08 -4.07
CA ARG A 105 59.57 20.85 -5.03
C ARG A 105 58.80 21.96 -5.75
N ALA A 106 59.03 23.23 -5.35
CA ALA A 106 60.25 24.06 -5.51
C ALA A 106 60.39 24.57 -6.93
#